data_AF-A0A419R321-F1
#
_entry.id   AF-A0A419R321-F1
#
_cell.length_a   1.000
_cell.length_b   1.000
_cell.length_c   1.000
_cell.angle_alpha   90.00
_cell.angle_beta   90.00
_cell.angle_gamma   90.00
#
_symmetry.space_group_name_H-M   'P 1'
#
loop_
_entity.id
_entity.type
_entity.pdbx_description
1 polymer ?
#
loop_
_entity_poly.entity_id
_entity_poly.type
_entity_poly.pdbx_seq_one_letter_code
_entity_poly.pdbx_strand_id
1 'polypeptide(L)' 'MKTLDLNRYLDSIQARKAKLERVGAFPDAEVCRNSGARRSAGKRAALKRADTRAMAAGIAPVSGNY' A
#
# COMPACT_ATOMS: atom_id res chain seq x y z
N MET A 1 16.62 -24.75 -4.52
CA MET A 1 15.58 -23.97 -3.82
C MET A 1 15.79 -24.16 -2.33
N LYS A 2 16.16 -23.10 -1.57
CA LYS A 2 16.30 -23.22 -0.11
C LYS A 2 14.92 -23.15 0.51
N THR A 3 14.43 -24.26 1.04
CA THR A 3 13.18 -24.30 1.81
C THR A 3 13.45 -23.60 3.13
N LEU A 4 12.87 -22.41 3.31
CA LEU A 4 12.82 -21.75 4.60
C LEU A 4 11.82 -22.50 5.47
N ASP A 5 12.23 -22.90 6.66
CA ASP A 5 11.32 -23.40 7.67
C ASP A 5 10.31 -22.31 8.02
N LEU A 6 9.01 -22.65 7.89
CA LEU A 6 7.93 -21.69 8.04
C LEU A 6 7.91 -21.07 9.44
N ASN A 7 8.14 -21.90 10.47
CA ASN A 7 8.11 -21.44 11.85
C ASN A 7 9.24 -20.45 12.11
N ARG A 8 10.47 -20.79 11.69
CA ARG A 8 11.62 -19.88 11.79
C ARG A 8 11.41 -18.57 11.04
N TYR A 9 10.74 -18.62 9.88
CA TYR A 9 10.38 -17.42 9.13
C TYR A 9 9.39 -16.55 9.90
N LEU A 10 8.33 -17.14 10.46
CA LEU A 10 7.32 -16.43 11.24
C LEU A 10 7.90 -15.82 12.52
N ASP A 11 8.77 -16.54 13.23
CA ASP A 11 9.46 -16.03 14.42
C ASP A 11 10.31 -14.80 14.09
N SER A 12 11.01 -14.83 12.95
CA SER A 12 11.81 -13.70 12.48
C SER A 12 10.96 -12.45 12.19
N ILE A 13 9.74 -12.64 11.67
CA ILE A 13 8.79 -11.56 11.44
C ILE A 13 8.30 -10.98 12.77
N GLN A 14 7.92 -11.84 13.72
CA GLN A 14 7.44 -11.38 15.04
C GLN A 14 8.52 -10.60 15.78
N ALA A 15 9.76 -11.10 15.80
CA ALA A 15 10.89 -10.40 16.42
C ALA A 15 11.13 -9.02 15.78
N ARG A 16 11.03 -8.92 14.46
CA ARG A 16 11.18 -7.65 13.73
C ARG A 16 10.03 -6.69 14.00
N LYS A 17 8.80 -7.18 14.12
CA LYS A 17 7.64 -6.37 14.54
C LYS A 17 7.84 -5.83 15.96
N ALA A 18 8.16 -6.68 16.92
CA ALA A 18 8.41 -6.24 18.29
C ALA A 18 9.53 -5.17 18.38
N LYS A 19 10.59 -5.28 17.57
CA LYS A 19 11.64 -4.26 17.50
C LYS A 19 11.12 -2.92 16.97
N LEU A 20 10.29 -2.93 15.94
CA LEU A 20 9.73 -1.72 15.33
C LEU A 20 8.68 -1.05 16.23
N GLU A 21 7.89 -1.82 16.98
CA GLU A 21 6.95 -1.32 17.99
C GLU A 21 7.67 -0.56 19.10
N ARG A 22 8.78 -1.11 19.64
CA ARG A 22 9.57 -0.45 20.70
C ARG A 22 10.13 0.91 20.29
N VAL A 23 10.40 1.11 19.00
CA VAL A 23 10.95 2.37 18.47
C VAL A 23 9.82 3.35 18.10
N GLY A 24 8.55 2.99 18.32
CA GLY A 24 7.40 3.79 17.89
C GLY A 24 7.36 3.98 16.37
N ALA A 25 8.04 3.12 15.62
CA ALA A 25 8.32 3.30 14.19
C ALA A 25 7.25 2.67 13.29
N PHE A 26 6.15 2.18 13.87
CA PHE A 26 4.99 1.80 13.08
C PHE A 26 4.14 3.03 12.80
N PRO A 27 4.15 3.56 11.57
CA PRO A 27 3.05 4.40 11.14
C PRO A 27 1.75 3.61 11.34
N ASP A 28 0.71 4.28 11.82
CA ASP A 28 -0.63 3.71 11.90
C ASP A 28 -0.96 3.02 10.56
N ALA A 29 -1.60 1.84 10.63
CA ALA A 29 -1.99 1.09 9.45
C ALA A 29 -2.83 1.96 8.49
N GLU A 30 -3.62 2.90 9.02
CA GLU A 30 -4.36 3.90 8.23
C GLU A 30 -3.45 4.91 7.51
N VAL A 31 -2.25 5.17 8.02
CA VAL A 31 -1.20 5.96 7.33
C VAL A 31 -0.59 5.18 6.18
N CYS A 32 -0.41 3.88 6.36
CA CYS A 32 0.12 3.01 5.31
C CYS A 32 -0.91 2.74 4.20
N ARG A 33 -2.20 2.88 4.51
CA ARG A 33 -3.25 2.77 3.50
C ARG A 33 -3.19 3.99 2.61
N ASN A 34 -2.96 3.74 1.32
CA ASN A 34 -3.02 4.73 0.24
C ASN A 34 -4.47 5.17 -0.04
N SER A 35 -5.15 5.63 1.00
CA SER A 35 -6.48 6.23 0.93
C SER A 35 -6.41 7.52 0.12
N GLY A 36 -7.52 7.87 -0.55
CA GLY A 36 -7.60 9.06 -1.41
C GLY A 36 -7.06 10.32 -0.75
N ALA A 37 -7.48 10.56 0.49
CA ALA A 37 -7.13 11.73 1.28
C ALA A 37 -5.62 11.90 1.52
N ARG A 38 -4.83 10.82 1.49
CA ARG A 38 -3.37 10.86 1.75
C ARG A 38 -2.51 10.74 0.50
N ARG A 39 -3.12 10.70 -0.70
CA ARG A 39 -2.38 10.65 -1.95
C ARG A 39 -1.68 11.97 -2.23
N SER A 40 -0.42 11.88 -2.64
CA SER A 40 0.30 13.03 -3.19
C SER A 40 -0.47 13.62 -4.39
N ALA A 41 -0.32 14.93 -4.61
CA ALA A 41 -0.94 15.61 -5.75
C ALA A 41 -0.57 14.94 -7.09
N GLY A 42 0.67 14.50 -7.24
CA GLY A 42 1.14 13.77 -8.42
C GLY A 42 0.41 12.44 -8.62
N LYS A 43 0.14 11.68 -7.55
CA LYS A 43 -0.62 10.42 -7.65
C LYS A 43 -2.08 10.68 -8.04
N ARG A 44 -2.72 11.72 -7.47
CA ARG A 44 -4.09 12.11 -7.84
C ARG A 44 -4.19 12.52 -9.32
N ALA A 45 -3.24 13.32 -9.80
CA ALA A 45 -3.18 13.72 -11.21
C ALA A 45 -2.96 12.51 -12.14
N ALA A 46 -2.10 11.56 -11.75
CA ALA A 46 -1.87 10.34 -12.52
C ALA A 46 -3.13 9.46 -12.64
N LEU A 47 -3.89 9.33 -11.54
CA LEU A 47 -5.15 8.58 -11.54
C LEU A 47 -6.19 9.26 -12.44
N LYS A 48 -6.38 10.58 -12.32
CA LYS A 48 -7.30 11.35 -13.20
C LYS A 48 -7.00 11.14 -14.69
N ARG A 49 -5.71 11.15 -15.07
CA ARG A 49 -5.29 10.86 -16.45
C ARG A 49 -5.59 9.43 -16.88
N ALA A 50 -5.48 8.47 -15.97
CA ALA A 50 -5.86 7.08 -16.25
C ALA A 50 -7.36 6.96 -16.50
N ASP A 51 -8.19 7.64 -15.71
CA ASP A 51 -9.65 7.65 -15.91
C ASP A 51 -10.03 8.28 -17.24
N THR A 52 -9.43 9.41 -17.60
CA THR A 52 -9.67 10.05 -18.90
C THR A 52 -9.35 9.10 -20.06
N ARG A 53 -8.27 8.32 -19.96
CA ARG A 53 -7.92 7.31 -20.98
C ARG A 53 -8.90 6.15 -21.00
N ALA A 54 -9.36 5.69 -19.84
CA ALA A 54 -10.37 4.63 -19.75
C ALA A 54 -11.68 5.07 -20.40
N MET A 55 -12.16 6.27 -20.08
CA MET A 55 -13.35 6.86 -20.71
C MET A 55 -13.19 6.98 -22.23
N ALA A 56 -12.03 7.47 -22.70
CA ALA A 56 -11.75 7.58 -24.14
C ALA A 56 -11.73 6.22 -24.84
N ALA A 57 -11.38 5.14 -24.13
CA ALA A 57 -11.42 3.78 -24.62
C ALA A 57 -12.79 3.09 -24.45
N GLY A 58 -13.81 3.79 -23.92
CA GLY A 58 -15.13 3.22 -23.62
C GLY A 58 -15.12 2.23 -22.45
N ILE A 59 -14.07 2.24 -21.62
CA ILE A 59 -13.92 1.37 -20.45
C ILE A 59 -14.33 2.15 -19.21
N ALA A 60 -15.13 1.51 -18.34
CA ALA A 60 -15.50 2.09 -17.06
C ALA A 60 -14.24 2.35 -16.20
N PRO A 61 -14.02 3.59 -15.73
CA PRO A 61 -12.93 3.89 -14.81
C PRO A 61 -13.10 3.15 -13.50
N VAL A 62 -11.99 2.75 -12.89
CA VAL A 62 -12.01 2.19 -11.53
C VAL A 62 -12.35 3.32 -10.57
N SER A 63 -13.25 3.09 -9.61
CA SER A 63 -13.56 4.06 -8.57
C SER A 63 -12.32 4.35 -7.72
N GLY A 64 -11.56 5.36 -8.12
CA GLY A 64 -10.58 5.97 -7.25
C GLY A 64 -11.35 6.72 -6.18
N ASN A 65 -11.22 6.34 -4.92
CA ASN A 65 -11.42 7.31 -3.85
C ASN A 65 -10.30 8.35 -4.04
N TYR A 66 -10.49 9.37 -4.88
CA TYR A 66 -9.47 10.37 -5.24
C TYR A 66 -9.19 11.33 -4.08
#